data_AF-A0A0D6LUL1-F1
#
_entry.id   AF-A0A0D6LUL1-F1
#
_cell.length_a   1.000
_cell.length_b   1.000
_cell.length_c   1.000
_cell.angle_alpha   90.00
_cell.angle_beta   90.00
_cell.angle_gamma   90.00
#
_symmetry.space_group_name_H-M   'P 1'
#
loop_
_entity.id
_entity.type
_entity.pdbx_description
1 polymer ?
#
loop_
_entity_poly.entity_id
_entity_poly.type
_entity_poly.pdbx_seq_one_letter_code
_entity_poly.pdbx_strand_id
1 'polypeptide(L)'
;MLDNYRRGRTVVPDIACNSHIKFDHLHQYAIENLAADFIATGHYASTSYGDFQEKREQGSGQHFLYYRCLFPGIRLLCGVDTLKDQTYFLCSLRQEQLRRAMFPVGSLTKTKVRQIARDQGFDDIADKPE
;
A
#
# COMPACT_ATOMS: atom_id res chain seq x y z
N MET A 1 -8.34 -15.92 14.21
CA MET A 1 -6.88 -16.13 14.19
C MET A 1 -6.45 -17.29 15.09
N LEU A 2 -6.66 -17.21 16.40
CA LEU A 2 -6.28 -18.27 17.35
C LEU A 2 -6.90 -19.65 17.04
N ASP A 3 -8.14 -19.68 16.56
CA ASP A 3 -8.79 -20.93 16.16
C ASP A 3 -8.08 -21.64 14.99
N ASN A 4 -7.45 -20.91 14.07
CA ASN A 4 -6.64 -21.53 13.00
C ASN A 4 -5.42 -22.25 13.59
N TYR A 5 -4.72 -21.63 14.54
CA TYR A 5 -3.59 -22.26 15.24
C TYR A 5 -4.04 -23.50 16.02
N ARG A 6 -5.19 -23.43 16.72
CA ARG A 6 -5.78 -24.61 17.39
C ARG A 6 -6.07 -25.77 16.45
N ARG A 7 -6.33 -25.48 15.18
CA ARG A 7 -6.59 -26.47 14.11
C ARG A 7 -5.33 -26.85 13.31
N GLY A 8 -4.14 -26.47 13.77
CA GLY A 8 -2.88 -26.79 13.10
C GLY A 8 -2.64 -26.04 11.79
N ARG A 9 -3.34 -24.92 11.56
CA ARG A 9 -3.16 -24.07 10.38
C ARG A 9 -2.21 -22.92 10.67
N THR A 10 -1.32 -22.63 9.74
CA THR A 10 -0.50 -21.42 9.75
C THR A 10 -1.23 -20.30 9.01
N VAL A 11 -1.29 -19.12 9.63
CA VAL A 11 -1.94 -17.93 9.06
C VAL A 11 -0.95 -16.77 8.96
N VAL A 12 -1.19 -15.86 8.03
CA VAL A 12 -0.42 -14.62 7.89
C VAL A 12 -1.24 -13.49 8.52
N PRO A 13 -0.95 -13.09 9.79
CA PRO A 13 -1.76 -12.11 10.50
C PRO A 13 -1.75 -10.73 9.86
N ASP A 14 -0.66 -10.37 9.17
CA ASP A 14 -0.49 -9.06 8.55
C ASP A 14 -1.50 -8.78 7.43
N ILE A 15 -1.94 -9.82 6.70
CA ILE A 15 -3.00 -9.70 5.69
C ILE A 15 -4.30 -9.22 6.34
N ALA A 16 -4.64 -9.78 7.52
CA ALA A 16 -5.83 -9.38 8.27
C ALA A 16 -5.66 -7.99 8.91
N CYS A 17 -4.46 -7.67 9.42
CA CYS A 17 -4.16 -6.36 9.99
C CYS A 17 -4.27 -5.24 8.94
N ASN A 18 -3.73 -5.44 7.73
CA ASN A 18 -3.86 -4.47 6.65
C ASN A 18 -5.33 -4.29 6.26
N SER A 19 -6.09 -5.37 6.10
CA SER A 19 -7.49 -5.32 5.68
C SER A 19 -8.42 -4.69 6.71
N HIS A 20 -8.25 -4.98 8.01
CA HIS A 20 -9.19 -4.57 9.06
C HIS A 20 -8.71 -3.40 9.91
N ILE A 21 -7.40 -3.19 10.06
CA ILE A 21 -6.88 -2.12 10.91
C ILE A 21 -6.39 -0.96 10.07
N LYS A 22 -5.34 -1.17 9.26
CA LYS A 22 -4.65 -0.06 8.58
C LYS A 22 -5.51 0.62 7.51
N PHE A 23 -6.26 -0.16 6.73
CA PHE A 23 -7.06 0.37 5.60
C PHE A 23 -8.56 0.37 5.86
N ASP A 24 -8.98 0.08 7.08
CA ASP A 24 -10.39 0.09 7.50
C ASP A 24 -10.56 0.98 8.74
N HIS A 25 -10.26 0.50 9.95
CA HIS A 25 -10.47 1.31 11.17
C HIS A 25 -9.65 2.61 11.21
N LEU A 26 -8.34 2.55 10.91
CA LEU A 26 -7.48 3.75 10.85
C LEU A 26 -8.00 4.74 9.78
N HIS A 27 -8.45 4.19 8.67
CA HIS A 27 -8.89 4.95 7.52
C HIS A 27 -10.23 5.65 7.78
N GLN A 28 -11.18 4.92 8.37
CA GLN A 28 -12.44 5.47 8.84
C GLN A 28 -12.20 6.58 9.86
N TYR A 29 -11.33 6.34 10.85
CA TYR A 29 -10.96 7.35 11.84
C TYR A 29 -10.41 8.62 11.18
N ALA A 30 -9.46 8.48 10.26
CA ALA A 30 -8.84 9.64 9.60
C ALA A 30 -9.81 10.44 8.73
N ILE A 31 -10.72 9.77 8.01
CA ILE A 31 -11.74 10.46 7.20
C ILE A 31 -12.74 11.17 8.10
N GLU A 32 -13.31 10.46 9.06
CA GLU A 32 -14.43 10.96 9.85
C GLU A 32 -14.01 12.00 10.90
N ASN A 33 -12.80 11.87 11.46
CA ASN A 33 -12.37 12.68 12.60
C ASN A 33 -11.27 13.70 12.23
N LEU A 34 -10.49 13.45 11.18
CA LEU A 34 -9.39 14.34 10.76
C LEU A 34 -9.64 15.01 9.40
N ALA A 35 -10.79 14.74 8.77
CA ALA A 35 -11.13 15.23 7.43
C ALA A 35 -10.05 14.90 6.38
N ALA A 36 -9.38 13.74 6.52
CA ALA A 36 -8.37 13.30 5.56
C ALA A 36 -9.00 12.76 4.28
N ASP A 37 -8.47 13.16 3.12
CA ASP A 37 -8.91 12.62 1.83
C ASP A 37 -8.33 11.21 1.56
N PHE A 38 -7.09 10.99 2.00
CA PHE A 38 -6.28 9.82 1.71
C PHE A 38 -5.47 9.36 2.93
N ILE A 39 -5.02 8.09 2.89
CA ILE A 39 -4.10 7.52 3.88
C ILE A 39 -2.83 7.05 3.19
N ALA A 40 -1.71 7.67 3.58
CA ALA A 40 -0.38 7.25 3.15
C ALA A 40 0.20 6.21 4.10
N THR A 41 0.81 5.17 3.54
CA THR A 41 1.57 4.18 4.30
C THR A 41 2.92 3.94 3.66
N GLY A 42 3.90 3.51 4.46
CA GLY A 42 5.23 3.15 3.97
C GLY A 42 5.31 1.79 3.26
N HIS A 43 4.21 1.26 2.73
CA HIS A 43 4.23 0.00 2.01
C HIS A 43 4.89 0.17 0.63
N TYR A 44 5.79 -0.76 0.28
CA TYR A 44 6.37 -0.86 -1.05
C TYR A 44 5.38 -1.55 -1.99
N ALA A 45 4.41 -0.78 -2.45
CA ALA A 45 3.40 -1.15 -3.43
C ALA A 45 3.00 0.11 -4.21
N SER A 46 2.25 -0.03 -5.30
CA SER A 46 1.71 1.11 -6.04
C SER A 46 0.25 0.88 -6.41
N THR A 47 -0.41 1.90 -6.96
CA THR A 47 -1.76 1.76 -7.52
C THR A 47 -1.82 2.26 -8.96
N SER A 48 -2.85 1.85 -9.70
CA SER A 48 -3.13 2.43 -11.02
C SER A 48 -3.44 3.93 -10.99
N TYR A 49 -3.70 4.52 -9.80
CA TYR A 49 -3.87 5.97 -9.62
C TYR A 49 -2.54 6.69 -9.31
N GLY A 50 -1.41 5.97 -9.30
CA GLY A 50 -0.12 6.54 -8.92
C GLY A 50 0.18 6.40 -7.43
N ASP A 51 1.41 6.75 -7.06
CA ASP A 51 1.90 6.63 -5.67
C ASP A 51 1.30 7.71 -4.77
N PHE A 52 0.93 8.84 -5.37
CA PHE A 52 0.34 10.02 -4.74
C PHE A 52 -1.06 10.34 -5.27
N GLN A 53 -1.77 9.36 -5.86
CA GLN A 53 -3.11 9.53 -6.44
C GLN A 53 -3.18 10.48 -7.65
N GLU A 54 -2.04 10.84 -8.23
CA GLU A 54 -1.89 11.85 -9.28
C GLU A 54 -2.51 11.46 -10.64
N LYS A 55 -2.85 10.18 -10.84
CA LYS A 55 -3.45 9.66 -12.09
C LYS A 55 -4.95 9.40 -11.97
N ARG A 56 -5.58 9.82 -10.87
CA ARG A 56 -6.99 9.56 -10.57
C ARG A 56 -7.95 10.18 -11.59
N GLU A 57 -7.65 11.38 -12.08
CA GLU A 57 -8.48 12.13 -13.04
C GLU A 57 -8.28 11.69 -14.49
N GLN A 58 -7.19 10.99 -14.80
CA GLN A 58 -6.89 10.51 -16.16
C GLN A 58 -7.77 9.33 -16.59
N GLY A 59 -8.71 8.92 -15.73
CA GLY A 59 -9.55 7.74 -15.92
C GLY A 59 -8.73 6.45 -15.92
N SER A 60 -9.38 5.31 -15.71
CA SER A 60 -8.77 3.99 -15.88
C SER A 60 -8.43 3.64 -17.35
N GLY A 61 -8.30 4.65 -18.22
CA GLY A 61 -8.52 4.55 -19.66
C GLY A 61 -7.29 4.36 -20.54
N GLN A 62 -6.06 4.53 -20.05
CA GLN A 62 -4.90 4.56 -20.97
C GLN A 62 -3.68 3.71 -20.60
N HIS A 63 -3.70 2.99 -19.48
CA HIS A 63 -2.65 2.02 -19.14
C HIS A 63 -3.04 0.58 -19.57
N PHE A 64 -3.74 0.47 -20.70
CA PHE A 64 -4.48 -0.72 -21.13
C PHE A 64 -3.92 -1.32 -22.43
N LEU A 65 -2.60 -1.46 -22.55
CA LEU A 65 -2.01 -2.11 -23.73
C LEU A 65 -1.19 -3.36 -23.42
N TYR A 66 -0.90 -3.67 -22.16
CA TYR A 66 -0.21 -4.93 -21.80
C TYR A 66 -1.10 -5.95 -21.08
N TYR A 67 -2.10 -5.49 -20.32
CA TYR A 67 -3.12 -6.36 -19.69
C TYR A 67 -4.51 -5.84 -20.04
N ARG A 68 -5.21 -6.54 -20.95
CA ARG A 68 -6.61 -6.28 -21.30
C ARG A 68 -7.49 -6.63 -20.09
N CYS A 69 -7.69 -5.68 -19.18
CA CYS A 69 -8.40 -5.89 -17.92
C CYS A 69 -9.92 -5.77 -18.12
N LEU A 70 -10.64 -6.88 -18.01
CA LEU A 70 -12.11 -6.92 -18.15
C LEU A 70 -12.86 -6.25 -16.98
N PHE A 71 -12.16 -5.78 -15.95
CA PHE A 71 -12.76 -5.26 -14.73
C PHE A 71 -12.51 -3.76 -14.54
N PRO A 72 -13.57 -2.94 -14.42
CA PRO A 72 -13.43 -1.53 -14.07
C PRO A 72 -13.07 -1.43 -12.58
N GLY A 73 -11.83 -1.03 -12.27
CA GLY A 73 -11.36 -0.90 -10.89
C GLY A 73 -9.93 -0.39 -10.76
N ILE A 74 -9.59 0.01 -9.54
CA ILE A 74 -8.24 0.40 -9.14
C ILE A 74 -7.42 -0.87 -8.98
N ARG A 75 -6.23 -0.87 -9.56
CA ARG A 75 -5.30 -1.99 -9.45
C ARG A 75 -4.28 -1.71 -8.38
N LEU A 76 -4.05 -2.70 -7.52
CA LEU A 76 -2.84 -2.80 -6.72
C LEU A 76 -1.71 -3.30 -7.65
N LEU A 77 -0.60 -2.58 -7.66
CA LEU A 77 0.57 -2.86 -8.51
C LEU A 77 1.78 -3.14 -7.60
N CYS A 78 2.70 -3.95 -8.10
CA CYS A 78 3.95 -4.23 -7.39
C CYS A 78 4.77 -2.94 -7.22
N GLY A 79 5.49 -2.85 -6.09
CA GLY A 79 6.52 -1.84 -5.90
C GLY A 79 7.71 -2.08 -6.83
N VAL A 80 8.48 -1.03 -7.10
CA VAL A 80 9.67 -1.11 -7.97
C VAL A 80 10.77 -1.99 -7.37
N ASP A 81 10.84 -2.03 -6.04
CA ASP A 81 11.79 -2.85 -5.29
C ASP A 81 11.21 -4.26 -5.09
N THR A 82 11.59 -5.19 -5.97
CA THR A 82 11.06 -6.55 -5.95
C THR A 82 11.37 -7.32 -4.67
N LEU A 83 12.44 -6.96 -3.96
CA LEU A 83 12.81 -7.57 -2.68
C LEU A 83 12.01 -7.00 -1.50
N LYS A 84 11.45 -5.81 -1.67
CA LYS A 84 10.60 -5.16 -0.67
C LYS A 84 9.13 -5.13 -1.03
N ASP A 85 8.75 -5.64 -2.20
CA ASP A 85 7.36 -5.67 -2.62
C ASP A 85 6.44 -6.25 -1.53
N GLN A 86 5.43 -5.47 -1.18
CA GLN A 86 4.51 -5.80 -0.10
C GLN A 86 3.08 -6.04 -0.60
N THR A 87 2.88 -6.20 -1.92
CA THR A 87 1.54 -6.44 -2.48
C THR A 87 0.92 -7.73 -1.97
N TYR A 88 1.73 -8.74 -1.65
CA TYR A 88 1.27 -9.97 -1.00
C TYR A 88 0.49 -9.70 0.29
N PHE A 89 1.00 -8.80 1.15
CA PHE A 89 0.33 -8.46 2.42
C PHE A 89 -0.89 -7.55 2.22
N LEU A 90 -1.04 -6.97 1.04
CA LEU A 90 -2.14 -6.07 0.67
C LEU A 90 -3.16 -6.75 -0.27
N CYS A 91 -3.01 -8.04 -0.56
CA CYS A 91 -3.82 -8.76 -1.54
C CYS A 91 -5.33 -8.83 -1.18
N SER A 92 -5.69 -8.62 0.08
CA SER A 92 -7.06 -8.62 0.59
C SER A 92 -7.73 -7.24 0.56
N LEU A 93 -7.04 -6.18 0.09
CA LEU A 93 -7.61 -4.84 0.04
C LEU A 93 -8.74 -4.73 -0.96
N ARG A 94 -9.86 -4.15 -0.51
CA ARG A 94 -11.06 -3.89 -1.32
C ARG A 94 -10.90 -2.61 -2.14
N GLN A 95 -11.73 -2.47 -3.18
CA GLN A 95 -11.72 -1.30 -4.05
C GLN A 95 -11.97 0.03 -3.32
N GLU A 96 -12.84 0.02 -2.32
CA GLU A 96 -13.10 1.19 -1.47
C GLU A 96 -11.88 1.62 -0.64
N GLN A 97 -11.08 0.64 -0.21
CA GLN A 97 -9.86 0.85 0.56
C GLN A 97 -8.74 1.38 -0.35
N LEU A 98 -8.55 0.74 -1.52
CA LEU A 98 -7.57 1.17 -2.52
C LEU A 98 -7.85 2.56 -3.09
N ARG A 99 -9.13 2.99 -3.16
CA ARG A 99 -9.53 4.30 -3.66
C ARG A 99 -8.91 5.48 -2.93
N ARG A 100 -8.54 5.27 -1.68
CA ARG A 100 -8.01 6.32 -0.81
C ARG A 100 -6.62 6.00 -0.25
N ALA A 101 -6.00 4.90 -0.69
CA ALA A 101 -4.68 4.49 -0.26
C ALA A 101 -3.58 5.21 -1.06
N MET A 102 -2.56 5.74 -0.39
CA MET A 102 -1.34 6.27 -1.00
C MET A 102 -0.14 5.42 -0.57
N PHE A 103 0.77 5.18 -1.52
CA PHE A 103 2.00 4.42 -1.30
C PHE A 103 3.22 5.23 -1.79
N PRO A 104 3.66 6.27 -1.05
CA PRO A 104 4.68 7.21 -1.52
C PRO A 104 6.05 6.60 -1.85
N VAL A 105 6.33 5.41 -1.33
CA VAL A 105 7.59 4.69 -1.54
C VAL A 105 7.49 3.60 -2.61
N GLY A 106 6.33 3.45 -3.27
CA GLY A 106 6.06 2.42 -4.29
C GLY A 106 7.07 2.43 -5.44
N SER A 107 7.44 3.62 -5.91
CA SER A 107 8.42 3.83 -6.99
C SER A 107 9.86 4.01 -6.51
N LEU A 108 10.16 3.73 -5.23
CA LEU A 108 11.51 3.87 -4.67
C LEU A 108 12.07 2.52 -4.19
N THR A 109 13.38 2.35 -4.33
CA THR A 109 14.09 1.25 -3.66
C THR A 109 14.35 1.58 -2.20
N LYS A 110 14.52 0.55 -1.36
CA LYS A 110 14.88 0.75 0.06
C LYS A 110 16.14 1.59 0.22
N THR A 111 17.14 1.33 -0.60
CA THR A 111 18.39 2.10 -0.62
C THR A 111 18.11 3.58 -0.89
N LYS A 112 17.23 3.89 -1.87
CA LYS A 112 16.86 5.28 -2.17
C LYS A 112 16.06 5.92 -1.04
N VAL A 113 15.12 5.20 -0.41
CA VAL A 113 14.37 5.70 0.74
C VAL A 113 15.32 6.03 1.91
N ARG A 114 16.29 5.16 2.21
CA ARG A 114 17.32 5.43 3.23
C ARG A 114 18.19 6.63 2.87
N GLN A 115 18.58 6.77 1.59
CA GLN A 115 19.33 7.95 1.15
C GLN A 115 18.53 9.23 1.35
N ILE A 116 17.24 9.25 0.96
CA ILE A 116 16.36 10.41 1.18
C ILE A 116 16.27 10.75 2.68
N ALA A 117 16.16 9.74 3.54
CA ALA A 117 16.15 9.96 4.99
C ALA A 117 17.44 10.64 5.47
N ARG A 118 18.62 10.17 5.04
CA ARG A 118 19.92 10.81 5.37
C ARG A 118 20.04 12.22 4.82
N ASP A 119 19.63 12.43 3.57
CA ASP A 119 19.65 13.74 2.92
C ASP A 119 18.79 14.78 3.65
N GLN A 120 17.81 14.33 4.46
CA GLN A 120 16.94 15.17 5.29
C GLN A 120 17.36 15.21 6.76
N GLY A 121 18.50 14.63 7.12
CA GLY A 121 19.01 14.60 8.51
C GLY A 121 18.33 13.57 9.41
N PHE A 122 17.69 12.53 8.85
CA PHE A 122 17.06 11.44 9.59
C PHE A 122 17.93 10.17 9.60
N ASP A 123 19.21 10.30 9.97
CA ASP A 123 20.16 9.18 9.98
C ASP A 123 19.70 8.02 10.89
N ASP A 124 19.18 8.33 12.08
CA ASP A 124 18.66 7.32 13.02
C ASP A 124 17.51 6.49 12.43
N ILE A 125 16.69 7.09 11.55
CA ILE A 125 15.60 6.41 10.85
C ILE A 125 16.15 5.59 9.67
N ALA A 126 17.14 6.13 8.95
CA ALA A 126 17.77 5.45 7.84
C ALA A 126 18.46 4.15 8.28
N ASP A 127 19.11 4.17 9.44
CA ASP A 127 19.90 3.05 9.96
C ASP A 127 19.07 2.06 10.79
N LYS A 128 17.81 2.39 11.09
CA LYS A 128 16.90 1.48 11.77
C LYS A 128 16.80 0.14 11.00
N PRO A 129 16.99 -1.00 11.69
CA PRO A 129 16.80 -2.31 11.09
C PRO A 129 15.33 -2.49 10.70
N GLU A 130 15.10 -3.37 9.74
CA GLU A 130 13.74 -3.78 9.34
C GLU A 130 13.12 -4.74 10.35
#